data_AF-A0A4Q5Q0H6-F1
#
_entry.id   AF-A0A4Q5Q0H6-F1
#
_cell.length_a   1.000
_cell.length_b   1.000
_cell.length_c   1.000
_cell.angle_alpha   90.00
_cell.angle_beta   90.00
_cell.angle_gamma   90.00
#
_symmetry.space_group_name_H-M   'P 1'
#
loop_
_entity.id
_entity.type
_entity.pdbx_description
1 polymer ?
#
loop_
_entity_poly.entity_id
_entity_poly.type
_entity_poly.pdbx_seq_one_letter_code
_entity_poly.pdbx_strand_id
1 'polypeptide(L)' 'LSARNLPNVKIVYPENVGVYDLVNSAKILISESSLAVLEGRATNA' A
#
# COMPACT_ATOMS: atom_id res chain seq x y z
N LEU A 1 -7.37 -11.85 -0.33
CA LEU A 1 -6.42 -12.90 0.12
C LEU A 1 -5.80 -13.70 -1.03
N SER A 2 -6.50 -13.87 -2.16
CA SER A 2 -6.07 -14.73 -3.27
C SER A 2 -4.70 -14.36 -3.88
N ALA A 3 -4.32 -13.08 -3.88
CA ALA A 3 -3.05 -12.62 -4.44
C ALA A 3 -1.83 -12.84 -3.52
N ARG A 4 -2.02 -13.31 -2.28
CA ARG A 4 -0.93 -13.41 -1.27
C ARG A 4 0.18 -14.38 -1.67
N ASN A 5 -0.13 -15.38 -2.49
CA ASN A 5 0.84 -16.40 -2.91
C ASN A 5 1.53 -16.07 -4.24
N LEU A 6 1.29 -14.88 -4.81
CA LEU A 6 1.97 -14.47 -6.02
C LEU A 6 3.38 -13.97 -5.67
N PRO A 7 4.45 -14.50 -6.29
CA PRO A 7 5.83 -14.23 -5.88
C PRO A 7 6.24 -12.76 -6.05
N ASN A 8 5.58 -12.03 -6.95
CA ASN A 8 5.90 -10.63 -7.28
C ASN A 8 4.88 -9.64 -6.70
N VAL A 9 4.01 -10.08 -5.78
CA VAL A 9 2.98 -9.23 -5.19
C VAL A 9 3.19 -9.16 -3.69
N LYS A 10 3.43 -7.95 -3.20
CA LYS A 10 3.40 -7.65 -1.78
C LYS A 10 2.04 -7.03 -1.44
N ILE A 11 1.30 -7.67 -0.54
CA ILE A 11 0.07 -7.08 0.01
C ILE A 11 0.43 -6.35 1.29
N VAL A 12 0.09 -5.07 1.36
CA VAL A 12 0.30 -4.21 2.54
C VAL A 12 -1.02 -3.53 2.86
N TYR A 13 -1.36 -3.46 4.15
CA TYR A 13 -2.54 -2.74 4.63
C TYR A 13 -2.22 -1.25 4.82
N PRO A 14 -3.17 -0.33 4.56
CA PRO A 14 -2.90 1.12 4.54
C PRO A 14 -2.27 1.65 5.82
N GLU A 15 -2.55 1.05 6.97
CA GLU A 15 -1.97 1.44 8.27
C GLU A 15 -0.47 1.18 8.38
N ASN A 16 0.01 0.19 7.63
CA ASN A 16 1.39 -0.32 7.69
C ASN A 16 2.21 0.01 6.44
N VAL A 17 1.63 0.73 5.47
CA VAL A 17 2.38 1.18 4.28
C VAL A 17 3.46 2.16 4.71
N GLY A 18 4.71 1.87 4.30
CA GLY A 18 5.85 2.76 4.42
C GLY A 18 6.45 3.16 3.08
N VAL A 19 7.30 4.20 3.07
CA VAL A 19 7.97 4.70 1.85
C VAL A 19 8.83 3.62 1.20
N TYR A 20 9.44 2.74 1.99
CA TYR A 20 10.21 1.59 1.50
C TYR A 20 9.38 0.69 0.58
N ASP A 21 8.10 0.46 0.90
CA ASP A 21 7.23 -0.38 0.09
C ASP A 21 6.92 0.26 -1.26
N LEU A 22 6.82 1.60 -1.29
CA LEU A 22 6.53 2.36 -2.50
C LEU A 22 7.73 2.37 -3.45
N VAL A 23 8.92 2.63 -2.92
CA VAL A 23 10.15 2.75 -3.72
C VAL A 23 10.62 1.39 -4.27
N ASN A 24 10.41 0.30 -3.53
CA ASN A 24 10.82 -1.04 -3.96
C ASN A 24 9.77 -1.77 -4.82
N SER A 25 8.62 -1.14 -5.08
CA SER A 25 7.58 -1.71 -5.92
C SER A 25 7.60 -1.07 -7.31
N ALA A 26 7.70 -1.88 -8.36
CA ALA A 26 7.68 -1.38 -9.73
C ALA A 26 6.33 -0.74 -10.12
N LYS A 27 5.23 -1.21 -9.51
CA LYS A 27 3.87 -0.72 -9.69
C LYS A 27 3.11 -0.82 -8.38
N ILE A 28 2.18 0.11 -8.18
CA ILE A 28 1.40 0.21 -6.95
C ILE A 28 -0.08 0.23 -7.33
N LEU A 29 -0.87 -0.63 -6.68
CA LEU A 29 -2.32 -0.70 -6.82
C LEU A 29 -2.94 -0.42 -5.47
N ILE A 30 -3.81 0.59 -5.40
CA ILE A 30 -4.42 1.07 -4.15
C ILE A 30 -5.93 1.12 -4.37
N SER A 31 -6.71 0.59 -3.42
CA SER A 31 -8.16 0.78 -3.42
C SER A 31 -8.50 2.19 -2.96
N GLU A 32 -9.59 2.75 -3.46
CA GLU A 32 -10.09 4.07 -3.03
C GLU A 32 -10.18 4.19 -1.49
N SER A 33 -10.70 3.16 -0.82
CA SER A 33 -10.76 3.10 0.64
C SER A 33 -9.40 3.17 1.32
N SER A 34 -8.37 2.54 0.74
CA SER A 34 -7.01 2.55 1.28
C SER A 34 -6.31 3.89 1.02
N LEU A 35 -6.65 4.55 -0.09
CA LEU A 35 -6.14 5.88 -0.42
C LEU A 35 -6.63 6.92 0.59
N ALA A 36 -7.92 6.92 0.94
CA ALA A 36 -8.48 7.85 1.92
C ALA A 36 -7.76 7.80 3.28
N VAL A 37 -7.36 6.61 3.73
CA VAL A 37 -6.58 6.43 4.97
C VAL A 37 -5.17 7.03 4.82
N LEU A 38 -4.52 6.79 3.68
CA LEU A 38 -3.18 7.32 3.43
C LEU A 38 -3.17 8.85 3.32
N GLU A 39 -4.17 9.45 2.68
CA GLU A 39 -4.33 10.90 2.60
C GLU A 39 -4.54 11.53 3.99
N GLY A 40 -5.35 10.87 4.83
CA GLY A 40 -5.51 11.25 6.24
C GLY A 40 -4.18 11.22 6.99
N ARG A 41 -3.34 10.20 6.77
CA ARG A 41 -2.00 10.13 7.39
C ARG A 41 -1.06 11.22 6.88
N ALA A 42 -1.05 11.48 5.57
CA ALA A 42 -0.17 12.47 4.95
C ALA A 42 -0.50 13.91 5.36
N THR A 43 -1.78 14.21 5.61
CA THR A 43 -2.22 15.54 6.04
C THR A 43 -1.86 15.82 7.50
N ASN A 44 -1.73 14.78 8.33
CA ASN A 44 -1.42 14.88 9.75
C ASN A 44 0.08 14.68 10.08
N ALA A 45 0.91 14.44 9.07
CA ALA A 45 2.36 14.25 9.20
C ALA A 45 3.11 15.55 8.92
#